data_AF-A0A9Q3GUN2-F1
#
_entry.id   AF-A0A9Q3GUN2-F1
#
_cell.length_a   1.000
_cell.length_b   1.000
_cell.length_c   1.000
_cell.angle_alpha   90.00
_cell.angle_beta   90.00
_cell.angle_gamma   90.00
#
_symmetry.space_group_name_H-M   'P 1'
#
loop_
_entity.id
_entity.type
_entity.pdbx_description
1 polymer ?
#
loop_
_entity_poly.entity_id
_entity_poly.type
_entity_poly.pdbx_seq_one_letter_code
_entity_poly.pdbx_strand_id
1 'polypeptide(L)'
;MAYIHGTATKITVFIDNAKHPLIIDSGAHCSIVARTYLDHHFPNSEKQLLPTTAKNFKSASGKMTSIGTIIKEIIIPYRKGNITLNP
;
A
#
# COMPACT_ATOMS: atom_id res chain seq x y z
N MET A 1 -7.63 14.99 8.74
CA MET A 1 -7.54 15.92 7.60
C MET A 1 -7.22 15.10 6.36
N ALA A 2 -8.26 14.60 5.69
CA ALA A 2 -8.15 14.04 4.35
C ALA A 2 -8.61 15.13 3.39
N TYR A 3 -7.74 15.54 2.47
CA TYR A 3 -8.01 16.59 1.50
C TYR A 3 -7.66 16.00 0.13
N ILE A 4 -8.65 15.89 -0.74
CA ILE A 4 -8.44 15.51 -2.14
C ILE A 4 -8.59 16.77 -2.99
N HIS A 5 -7.45 17.40 -3.25
CA HIS A 5 -7.23 18.18 -4.47
C HIS A 5 -5.73 18.14 -4.75
N GLY A 6 -5.32 17.34 -5.74
CA GLY A 6 -3.95 17.31 -6.29
C GLY A 6 -2.81 16.87 -5.36
N THR A 7 -3.08 16.48 -4.12
CA THR A 7 -2.08 16.09 -3.13
C THR A 7 -2.41 14.71 -2.58
N ALA A 8 -1.54 13.74 -2.84
CA ALA A 8 -1.65 12.39 -2.29
C ALA A 8 -1.94 12.45 -0.78
N THR A 9 -3.08 11.89 -0.33
CA THR A 9 -3.43 11.87 1.10
C THR A 9 -2.51 10.89 1.80
N LYS A 10 -1.43 11.41 2.40
CA LYS A 10 -0.51 10.63 3.22
C LYS A 10 -1.13 10.37 4.58
N ILE A 11 -1.23 9.10 4.95
CA ILE A 11 -1.68 8.66 6.27
C ILE A 11 -0.58 7.87 6.96
N THR A 12 -0.63 7.80 8.29
CA THR A 12 0.18 6.86 9.05
C THR A 12 -0.69 5.69 9.45
N VAL A 13 -0.30 4.49 9.04
CA VAL A 13 -0.93 3.23 9.45
C VAL A 13 0.00 2.46 10.37
N PHE A 14 -0.51 1.44 11.03
CA PHE A 14 0.30 0.42 11.68
C PHE A 14 0.25 -0.89 10.88
N ILE A 15 1.41 -1.49 10.66
CA ILE A 15 1.59 -2.83 10.10
C ILE A 15 2.58 -3.54 11.02
N ASP A 16 2.25 -4.74 11.49
CA ASP A 16 3.07 -5.49 12.45
C ASP A 16 3.52 -4.62 13.66
N ASN A 17 2.60 -3.81 14.19
CA ASN A 17 2.83 -2.83 15.28
C ASN A 17 3.83 -1.70 14.99
N ALA A 18 4.34 -1.57 13.77
CA ALA A 18 5.22 -0.47 13.35
C ALA A 18 4.46 0.58 12.55
N LYS A 19 4.83 1.85 12.68
CA LYS A 19 4.20 2.97 11.96
C LYS A 19 4.76 3.06 10.55
N HIS A 20 3.87 3.13 9.57
CA HIS A 20 4.24 3.30 8.17
C HIS A 20 3.49 4.46 7.52
N PRO A 21 4.20 5.38 6.84
CA PRO A 21 3.56 6.35 5.98
C PRO A 21 3.09 5.67 4.69
N LEU A 22 1.80 5.76 4.40
CA LEU A 22 1.21 5.27 3.15
C LEU A 22 0.42 6.38 2.46
N ILE A 23 0.19 6.20 1.17
CA ILE A 23 -0.67 7.07 0.36
C ILE A 23 -2.02 6.38 0.19
N ILE A 24 -3.10 7.09 0.49
CA ILE A 24 -4.43 6.72 0.02
C ILE A 24 -4.58 7.27 -1.39
N ASP A 25 -4.56 6.37 -2.36
CA ASP A 25 -4.70 6.65 -3.78
C ASP A 25 -5.97 5.96 -4.31
N SER A 26 -7.04 6.73 -4.47
CA SER A 26 -8.31 6.23 -5.02
C SER A 26 -8.22 5.86 -6.50
N GLY A 27 -7.15 6.29 -7.21
CA GLY A 27 -6.90 5.91 -8.59
C GLY A 27 -6.14 4.58 -8.73
N ALA A 28 -5.60 4.04 -7.63
CA ALA A 28 -4.88 2.78 -7.64
C ALA A 28 -5.86 1.59 -7.62
N HIS A 29 -5.67 0.64 -8.53
CA HIS A 29 -6.47 -0.59 -8.56
C HIS A 29 -6.24 -1.49 -7.33
N CYS A 30 -5.02 -1.48 -6.78
CA CYS A 30 -4.67 -2.23 -5.59
C CYS A 30 -3.52 -1.54 -4.83
N SER A 31 -3.28 -1.99 -3.59
CA SER A 31 -2.11 -1.57 -2.82
C SER A 31 -0.83 -2.16 -3.42
N ILE A 32 0.18 -1.31 -3.60
CA ILE A 32 1.49 -1.70 -4.13
C ILE A 32 2.56 -1.09 -3.23
N VAL A 33 3.62 -1.85 -2.97
CA VAL A 33 4.82 -1.38 -2.28
C VAL A 33 6.05 -1.67 -3.13
N ALA A 34 7.07 -0.82 -3.01
CA ALA A 34 8.35 -1.05 -3.65
C ALA A 34 9.08 -2.23 -3.00
N ARG A 35 9.89 -2.95 -3.78
CA ARG A 35 10.73 -4.04 -3.27
C ARG A 35 11.64 -3.57 -2.12
N THR A 36 12.26 -2.41 -2.28
CA THR A 36 13.13 -1.79 -1.26
C THR A 36 12.41 -1.49 0.05
N TYR A 37 11.13 -1.08 -0.01
CA TYR A 37 10.31 -0.88 1.17
C TYR A 37 10.04 -2.21 1.88
N LEU A 38 9.72 -3.25 1.11
CA LEU A 38 9.47 -4.58 1.65
C LEU A 38 10.71 -5.17 2.32
N ASP A 39 11.88 -5.07 1.69
CA ASP A 39 13.15 -5.57 2.25
C ASP A 39 13.55 -4.82 3.54
N HIS A 40 13.33 -3.51 3.58
CA HIS A 40 13.68 -2.68 4.73
C HIS A 40 12.76 -2.91 5.94
N HIS A 41 11.46 -3.04 5.72
CA HIS A 41 10.47 -3.11 6.80
C HIS A 41 10.03 -4.54 7.15
N PHE A 42 10.18 -5.49 6.22
CA PHE A 42 9.75 -6.87 6.37
C PHE A 42 10.86 -7.82 5.88
N PRO A 43 11.97 -7.94 6.63
CA PRO A 43 13.08 -8.79 6.24
C PRO A 43 12.62 -10.25 6.10
N ASN A 44 13.14 -10.96 5.10
CA ASN A 44 12.74 -12.32 4.72
C ASN A 44 11.29 -12.47 4.22
N SER A 45 10.63 -11.37 3.86
CA SER A 45 9.31 -11.36 3.20
C SER A 45 9.25 -12.21 1.92
N GLU A 46 10.38 -12.43 1.23
CA GLU A 46 10.46 -13.32 0.07
C GLU A 46 9.90 -14.72 0.35
N LYS A 47 10.10 -15.24 1.56
CA LYS A 47 9.60 -16.56 1.98
C LYS A 47 8.07 -16.58 2.17
N GLN A 48 7.46 -15.41 2.25
CA GLN A 48 6.02 -15.20 2.45
C GLN A 48 5.34 -14.70 1.16
N LEU A 49 6.09 -14.55 0.06
CA LEU A 49 5.52 -14.11 -1.22
C LEU A 49 4.66 -15.23 -1.79
N LEU A 50 3.39 -14.91 -1.97
CA LEU A 50 2.45 -15.72 -2.72
C LEU A 50 2.56 -15.39 -4.20
N PRO A 51 2.34 -16.36 -5.10
CA PRO A 51 2.34 -16.10 -6.53
C PRO A 51 1.26 -15.08 -6.88
N THR A 52 1.60 -14.11 -7.72
CA THR A 52 0.64 -13.10 -8.19
C THR A 52 -0.12 -13.64 -9.41
N THR A 53 -1.43 -13.41 -9.46
CA THR A 53 -2.28 -13.67 -10.63
C THR A 53 -2.24 -12.53 -11.66
N ALA A 54 -1.95 -11.30 -11.22
CA ALA A 54 -1.90 -10.11 -12.08
C ALA A 54 -0.54 -9.95 -12.77
N LYS A 55 -0.45 -10.32 -14.05
CA LYS A 55 0.83 -10.33 -14.80
C LYS A 55 1.35 -8.95 -15.24
N ASN A 56 0.52 -7.91 -15.30
CA ASN A 56 0.91 -6.62 -15.88
C ASN A 56 0.30 -5.44 -15.13
N PHE A 57 1.10 -4.80 -14.26
CA PHE A 57 0.74 -3.50 -13.69
C PHE A 57 1.26 -2.39 -14.61
N LYS A 58 0.49 -1.31 -14.77
CA LYS A 58 0.92 -0.11 -15.48
C LYS A 58 0.93 1.04 -14.48
N SER A 59 2.05 1.73 -14.38
CA SER A 59 2.16 3.03 -13.72
C SER A 59 2.15 4.15 -14.76
N ALA A 60 2.02 5.39 -14.30
CA ALA A 60 2.21 6.56 -15.15
C ALA A 60 3.60 6.60 -15.81
N SER A 61 4.59 5.95 -15.20
CA SER A 61 5.98 5.88 -15.67
C SER A 61 6.30 4.65 -16.54
N GLY A 62 5.35 3.72 -16.75
CA GLY A 62 5.55 2.56 -17.63
C GLY A 62 4.98 1.26 -17.08
N LYS A 63 5.58 0.14 -17.50
CA LYS A 63 5.16 -1.19 -17.04
C LYS A 63 5.87 -1.54 -15.73
N MET A 64 5.13 -2.15 -14.80
CA MET A 64 5.64 -2.69 -13.54
C MET A 64 5.48 -4.20 -13.53
N THR A 65 6.53 -4.90 -13.11
CA THR A 65 6.54 -6.35 -12.92
C THR A 65 6.28 -6.66 -11.45
N SER A 66 5.23 -7.44 -11.18
CA SER A 66 4.97 -7.92 -9.83
C SER A 66 5.87 -9.11 -9.50
N ILE A 67 6.39 -9.11 -8.28
CA ILE A 67 7.22 -10.18 -7.71
C ILE A 67 6.41 -11.20 -6.91
N GLY A 68 5.18 -10.84 -6.52
CA GLY A 68 4.35 -11.64 -5.63
C GLY A 68 3.40 -10.77 -4.79
N THR A 69 2.61 -11.43 -3.97
CA THR A 69 1.66 -10.79 -3.05
C THR A 69 2.00 -11.19 -1.62
N ILE A 70 1.92 -10.24 -0.70
CA ILE A 70 2.03 -10.49 0.74
C ILE A 70 0.74 -10.05 1.43
N ILE A 71 0.35 -10.80 2.46
CA ILE A 71 -0.81 -10.49 3.28
C ILE A 71 -0.31 -9.87 4.58
N LYS A 72 -0.82 -8.68 4.91
CA LYS A 72 -0.49 -7.94 6.12
C LYS A 72 -1.74 -7.33 6.72
N GLU A 73 -1.81 -7.33 8.04
CA GLU A 73 -2.84 -6.58 8.76
C GLU A 73 -2.46 -5.10 8.77
N ILE A 74 -3.38 -4.24 8.34
CA ILE A 74 -3.20 -2.79 8.32
C ILE A 74 -4.18 -2.19 9.30
N ILE A 75 -3.67 -1.55 10.34
CA ILE A 75 -4.47 -0.79 11.30
C ILE A 75 -4.37 0.68 10.93
N ILE A 76 -5.50 1.29 10.58
CA ILE A 76 -5.58 2.72 10.32
C ILE A 76 -6.00 3.40 11.64
N PRO A 77 -5.09 4.09 12.35
CA PRO A 77 -5.43 4.74 13.60
C PRO A 77 -6.35 5.93 13.33
N TYR A 78 -7.59 5.83 13.79
CA TYR A 78 -8.58 6.89 13.65
C TYR A 78 -8.12 8.17 14.35
N ARG A 79 -7.95 9.27 13.59
CA ARG A 79 -7.84 10.62 14.13
C ARG A 79 -9.01 11.42 13.58
N LYS A 80 -10.08 11.57 14.39
CA LYS A 80 -11.29 12.40 14.17
C LYS A 80 -11.57 12.79 12.70
N GLY A 81 -12.57 12.15 12.11
CA GLY A 81 -13.10 12.44 10.77
C GLY A 81 -13.66 11.17 10.12
N ASN A 82 -14.69 11.28 9.29
CA ASN A 82 -15.33 10.11 8.68
C ASN A 82 -14.47 9.54 7.53
N ILE A 83 -14.24 8.23 7.52
CA ILE A 83 -13.72 7.50 6.36
C ILE A 83 -14.94 6.90 5.65
N THR A 84 -15.24 7.38 4.45
CA THR A 84 -16.26 6.76 3.59
C THR A 84 -15.54 5.85 2.59
N LEU A 85 -15.72 4.54 2.75
CA LEU A 85 -15.34 3.55 1.76
C LEU A 85 -16.53 3.40 0.80
N ASN A 86 -16.39 3.86 -0.44
CA ASN A 86 -17.41 3.63 -1.46
C ASN A 86 -17.19 2.23 -2.07
N PRO A 87 -18.24 1.41 -2.18
CA PRO A 87 -18.17 0.07 -2.78
C PRO A 87 -17.86 0.09 -4.28
#